data_AF-A0A7Z9IIB9-F1
#
_entry.id   AF-A0A7Z9IIB9-F1
#
_cell.length_a   1.000
_cell.length_b   1.000
_cell.length_c   1.000
_cell.angle_alpha   90.00
_cell.angle_beta   90.00
_cell.angle_gamma   90.00
#
_symmetry.space_group_name_H-M   'P 1'
#
loop_
_entity.id
_entity.type
_entity.pdbx_description
1 polymer ?
#
loop_
_entity_poly.entity_id
_entity_poly.type
_entity_poly.pdbx_seq_one_letter_code
_entity_poly.pdbx_strand_id
1 'polypeptide(L)'
;MASPTKENPFQTVILQHDLPDGTSHFDWLLAVDAKGSGPLVSFRVKERPDLLKENRWVVLDSRPDHKPEYLHLEGELEGDRGTVIRHAKGEIFIWREITNGWNMMIDWGTGLLTEYEIISNDGVFAFRRIFEDQSQEPPPPLPKPKIGGDVPVDTMSESLGLSKKITAFGAGKKQENAWVRQPNATGTGATHVKTFHSKLTDDALRYVDQQLNEWLDQNPEFEVKLVTTTIGTFTGKVKEPHLICQVWV
;
A
#
# COMPACT_ATOMS: atom_id res chain seq x y z
N MET A 1 12.87 18.06 -5.99
CA MET A 1 11.58 18.75 -6.20
C MET A 1 10.93 18.97 -4.83
N ALA A 2 10.01 19.92 -4.69
CA ALA A 2 9.21 19.98 -3.47
C ALA A 2 8.38 18.68 -3.37
N SER A 3 8.11 18.21 -2.15
CA SER A 3 7.20 17.08 -1.96
C SER A 3 5.77 17.61 -1.80
N PRO A 4 4.78 17.06 -2.51
CA PRO A 4 3.40 17.42 -2.27
C PRO A 4 2.97 17.02 -0.86
N THR A 5 2.00 17.75 -0.31
CA THR A 5 1.34 17.42 0.96
C THR A 5 -0.17 17.53 0.83
N LYS A 6 -0.91 17.16 1.89
CA LYS A 6 -2.37 17.33 1.92
C LYS A 6 -2.82 18.78 1.76
N GLU A 7 -2.04 19.70 2.31
CA GLU A 7 -2.32 21.13 2.29
C GLU A 7 -1.86 21.80 0.99
N ASN A 8 -0.88 21.20 0.30
CA ASN A 8 -0.30 21.71 -0.94
C ASN A 8 -0.10 20.56 -1.95
N PRO A 9 -1.18 19.96 -2.48
CA PRO A 9 -1.06 18.89 -3.47
C PRO A 9 -0.54 19.41 -4.80
N PHE A 10 0.03 18.53 -5.60
CA PHE A 10 0.41 18.84 -6.98
C PHE A 10 -0.71 18.43 -7.93
N GLN A 11 -0.93 19.20 -8.99
CA GLN A 11 -1.99 18.88 -9.94
C GLN A 11 -1.57 17.78 -10.91
N THR A 12 -2.52 16.96 -11.33
CA THR A 12 -2.34 16.02 -12.44
C THR A 12 -3.58 16.00 -13.34
N VAL A 13 -3.39 15.74 -14.62
CA VAL A 13 -4.49 15.55 -15.57
C VAL A 13 -4.22 14.36 -16.48
N ILE A 14 -5.31 13.78 -16.97
CA ILE A 14 -5.29 12.82 -18.07
C ILE A 14 -6.03 13.44 -19.25
N LEU A 15 -5.29 13.64 -20.33
CA LEU A 15 -5.80 14.17 -21.59
C LEU A 15 -5.90 13.02 -22.59
N GLN A 16 -6.99 12.92 -23.35
CA GLN A 16 -7.04 12.13 -24.57
C GLN A 16 -6.73 13.06 -25.73
N HIS A 17 -5.82 12.63 -26.58
CA HIS A 17 -5.44 13.35 -27.79
C HIS A 17 -5.87 12.53 -29.00
N ASP A 18 -6.92 13.01 -29.68
CA ASP A 18 -7.43 12.45 -30.92
C ASP A 18 -6.73 13.12 -32.09
N LEU A 19 -5.98 12.35 -32.88
CA LEU A 19 -5.23 12.83 -34.03
C LEU A 19 -6.11 12.85 -35.29
N PRO A 20 -5.79 13.69 -36.30
CA PRO A 20 -6.57 13.76 -37.55
C PRO A 20 -6.57 12.45 -38.34
N ASP A 21 -5.58 11.58 -38.13
CA ASP A 21 -5.50 10.25 -38.75
C ASP A 21 -6.47 9.23 -38.14
N GLY A 22 -7.26 9.64 -37.15
CA GLY A 22 -8.24 8.82 -36.44
C GLY A 22 -7.64 7.98 -35.30
N THR A 23 -6.33 8.06 -35.08
CA THR A 23 -5.70 7.42 -33.92
C THR A 23 -5.84 8.29 -32.68
N SER A 24 -5.78 7.67 -31.50
CA SER A 24 -5.79 8.40 -30.24
C SER A 24 -4.89 7.77 -29.19
N HIS A 25 -4.50 8.59 -28.22
CA HIS A 25 -3.73 8.16 -27.05
C HIS A 25 -4.10 9.02 -25.84
N PHE A 26 -3.66 8.60 -24.66
CA PHE A 26 -3.76 9.41 -23.47
C PHE A 26 -2.41 10.00 -23.10
N ASP A 27 -2.40 11.26 -22.68
CA ASP A 27 -1.27 11.91 -22.05
C ASP A 27 -1.58 12.08 -20.55
N TRP A 28 -0.70 11.54 -19.71
CA TRP A 28 -0.74 11.70 -18.26
C TRP A 28 0.30 12.73 -17.85
N LEU A 29 -0.19 13.87 -17.34
CA LEU A 29 0.63 15.03 -17.00
C LEU A 29 0.66 15.22 -15.49
N LEU A 30 1.86 15.44 -14.95
CA LEU A 30 2.11 15.59 -13.52
C LEU A 30 2.81 16.94 -13.26
N ALA A 31 2.20 17.80 -12.44
CA ALA A 31 2.86 19.00 -11.97
C ALA A 31 3.96 18.66 -10.95
N VAL A 32 5.01 19.47 -10.93
CA VAL A 32 6.17 19.31 -10.03
C VAL A 32 6.18 20.31 -8.87
N ASP A 33 5.13 21.13 -8.79
CA ASP A 33 4.90 22.13 -7.75
C ASP A 33 3.39 22.33 -7.51
N ALA A 34 3.02 22.80 -6.32
CA ALA A 34 1.62 22.96 -5.93
C ALA A 34 0.87 24.02 -6.75
N LYS A 35 1.59 25.01 -7.30
CA LYS A 35 0.97 26.03 -8.15
C LYS A 35 0.74 25.53 -9.58
N GLY A 36 1.32 24.40 -9.96
CA GLY A 36 1.30 23.91 -11.34
C GLY A 36 1.91 24.92 -12.30
N SER A 37 2.99 25.57 -11.89
CA SER A 37 3.62 26.69 -12.62
C SER A 37 4.94 26.32 -13.29
N GLY A 38 5.51 25.18 -12.92
CA GLY A 38 6.68 24.59 -13.55
C GLY A 38 6.35 23.69 -14.74
N PRO A 39 7.39 23.13 -15.39
CA PRO A 39 7.22 22.11 -16.42
C PRO A 39 6.51 20.87 -15.87
N LEU A 40 5.68 20.24 -16.70
CA LEU A 40 4.92 19.05 -16.35
C LEU A 40 5.66 17.80 -16.80
N VAL A 41 5.90 16.86 -15.88
CA VAL A 41 6.34 15.51 -16.25
C VAL A 41 5.24 14.85 -17.05
N SER A 42 5.60 14.24 -18.18
CA SER A 42 4.62 13.84 -19.18
C SER A 42 4.87 12.43 -19.69
N PHE A 43 3.81 11.63 -19.72
CA PHE A 43 3.81 10.28 -20.25
C PHE A 43 2.68 10.11 -21.24
N ARG A 44 2.97 9.43 -22.35
CA ARG A 44 1.94 8.87 -23.22
C ARG A 44 1.62 7.45 -22.77
N VAL A 45 0.33 7.14 -22.71
CA VAL A 45 -0.18 5.86 -22.22
C VAL A 45 -1.38 5.42 -23.07
N LYS A 46 -1.51 4.11 -23.30
CA LYS A 46 -2.58 3.53 -24.11
C LYS A 46 -3.92 3.40 -23.39
N GLU A 47 -3.89 3.48 -22.07
CA GLU A 47 -5.02 3.20 -21.20
C GLU A 47 -5.12 4.27 -20.11
N ARG A 48 -6.33 4.49 -19.60
CA ARG A 48 -6.64 5.51 -18.59
C ARG A 48 -6.09 5.12 -17.22
N PRO A 49 -5.08 5.82 -16.66
CA PRO A 49 -4.52 5.49 -15.34
C PRO A 49 -5.58 5.46 -14.23
N ASP A 50 -6.49 6.42 -14.22
CA ASP A 50 -7.56 6.57 -13.22
C ASP A 50 -8.64 5.47 -13.27
N LEU A 51 -8.74 4.76 -14.39
CA LEU A 51 -9.73 3.69 -14.59
C LEU A 51 -9.13 2.28 -14.49
N LEU A 52 -7.84 2.14 -14.19
CA LEU A 52 -7.24 0.83 -13.98
C LEU A 52 -7.90 0.13 -12.78
N LYS A 53 -8.31 -1.13 -12.97
CA LYS A 53 -8.97 -1.96 -11.95
C LYS A 53 -8.14 -3.18 -11.52
N GLU A 54 -6.98 -3.37 -12.14
CA GLU A 54 -6.13 -4.54 -11.94
C GLU A 54 -4.71 -4.13 -11.57
N ASN A 55 -4.09 -4.90 -10.68
CA ASN A 55 -2.68 -4.74 -10.33
C ASN A 55 -1.79 -5.33 -11.42
N ARG A 56 -1.49 -4.53 -12.45
CA ARG A 56 -0.58 -4.89 -13.54
C ARG A 56 0.27 -3.71 -13.97
N TRP A 57 1.43 -4.02 -14.54
CA TRP A 57 2.29 -3.02 -15.17
C TRP A 57 1.72 -2.57 -16.51
N VAL A 58 1.71 -1.26 -16.71
CA VAL A 58 1.33 -0.58 -17.94
C VAL A 58 2.50 0.29 -18.37
N VAL A 59 2.95 0.10 -19.61
CA VAL A 59 4.09 0.85 -20.17
C VAL A 59 3.71 2.33 -20.33
N LEU A 60 4.65 3.19 -19.97
CA LEU A 60 4.59 4.63 -20.17
C LEU A 60 5.67 5.03 -21.19
N ASP A 61 5.23 5.73 -22.24
CA ASP A 61 6.14 6.35 -23.19
C ASP A 61 6.49 7.75 -22.65
N SER A 62 7.68 7.92 -22.09
CA SER A 62 8.13 9.24 -21.60
C SER A 62 8.17 10.27 -22.74
N ARG A 63 7.63 11.46 -22.46
CA ARG A 63 7.58 12.58 -23.39
C ARG A 63 8.39 13.74 -22.82
N PRO A 64 8.84 14.69 -23.67
CA PRO A 64 9.36 15.96 -23.19
C PRO A 64 8.38 16.63 -22.24
N ASP A 65 8.92 17.36 -21.27
CA ASP A 65 8.09 18.08 -20.33
C ASP A 65 7.13 19.04 -21.04
N HIS A 66 5.90 19.07 -20.57
CA HIS A 66 4.87 19.94 -21.13
C HIS A 66 4.81 21.27 -20.40
N LYS A 67 4.26 22.28 -21.08
CA LYS A 67 4.01 23.57 -20.46
C LYS A 67 2.90 23.47 -19.42
N PRO A 68 2.97 24.24 -18.32
CA PRO A 68 1.96 24.19 -17.26
C PRO A 68 0.54 24.50 -17.75
N GLU A 69 0.38 25.28 -18.82
CA GLU A 69 -0.93 25.55 -19.43
C GLU A 69 -1.69 24.27 -19.84
N TYR A 70 -0.99 23.16 -20.09
CA TYR A 70 -1.60 21.89 -20.47
C TYR A 70 -2.43 21.25 -19.36
N LEU A 71 -2.26 21.67 -18.09
CA LEU A 71 -3.18 21.27 -17.00
C LEU A 71 -4.63 21.71 -17.26
N HIS A 72 -4.84 22.67 -18.14
CA HIS A 72 -6.14 23.27 -18.42
C HIS A 72 -6.55 23.18 -19.90
N LEU A 73 -5.76 22.49 -20.72
CA LEU A 73 -5.98 22.39 -22.16
C LEU A 73 -7.14 21.45 -22.50
N GLU A 74 -8.09 21.95 -23.28
CA GLU A 74 -9.18 21.20 -23.91
C GLU A 74 -9.57 21.89 -25.22
N GLY A 75 -10.06 21.12 -26.20
CA GLY A 75 -10.57 21.61 -27.48
C GLY A 75 -9.68 21.27 -28.69
N GLU A 76 -10.03 21.83 -29.84
CA GLU A 76 -9.26 21.67 -31.07
C GLU A 76 -7.90 22.38 -30.98
N LEU A 77 -6.85 21.69 -31.39
CA LEU A 77 -5.51 22.25 -31.51
C LEU A 77 -5.31 22.84 -32.90
N GLU A 78 -4.68 24.01 -32.96
CA GLU A 78 -4.34 24.65 -34.23
C GLU A 78 -3.40 23.79 -35.07
N GLY A 79 -3.56 23.85 -36.41
CA GLY A 79 -2.58 23.31 -37.36
C GLY A 79 -2.65 21.80 -37.57
N ASP A 80 -3.87 21.24 -37.70
CA ASP A 80 -4.11 19.81 -37.95
C ASP A 80 -3.43 18.92 -36.88
N ARG A 81 -3.43 19.41 -35.64
CA ARG A 81 -2.89 18.66 -34.50
C ARG A 81 -3.96 17.84 -33.80
N GLY A 82 -5.21 17.88 -34.24
CA GLY A 82 -6.30 17.11 -33.66
C GLY A 82 -6.97 17.79 -32.47
N THR A 83 -7.67 17.02 -31.64
CA THR A 83 -8.48 17.50 -30.52
C THR A 83 -7.98 16.92 -29.20
N VAL A 84 -8.00 17.74 -28.15
CA VAL A 84 -7.65 17.33 -26.79
C VAL A 84 -8.90 17.36 -25.91
N ILE A 85 -9.16 16.25 -25.22
CA ILE A 85 -10.25 16.11 -24.25
C ILE A 85 -9.64 15.76 -22.90
N ARG A 86 -9.87 16.58 -21.88
CA ARG A 86 -9.47 16.21 -20.52
C ARG A 86 -10.50 15.26 -19.93
N HIS A 87 -10.05 14.07 -19.59
CA HIS A 87 -10.91 13.06 -19.01
C HIS A 87 -10.86 13.00 -17.49
N ALA A 88 -9.72 13.36 -16.91
CA ALA A 88 -9.55 13.36 -15.47
C ALA A 88 -8.66 14.52 -15.03
N LYS A 89 -8.96 15.01 -13.83
CA LYS A 89 -8.11 15.94 -13.08
C LYS A 89 -7.97 15.37 -11.68
N GLY A 90 -6.76 15.42 -11.14
CA GLY A 90 -6.46 14.91 -9.81
C GLY A 90 -5.45 15.75 -9.06
N GLU A 91 -5.27 15.35 -7.81
CA GLU A 91 -4.37 15.95 -6.83
C GLU A 91 -3.42 14.87 -6.30
N ILE A 92 -2.13 15.08 -6.52
CA ILE A 92 -1.05 14.24 -6.01
C ILE A 92 -0.73 14.73 -4.60
N PHE A 93 -0.93 13.87 -3.61
CA PHE A 93 -0.73 14.17 -2.20
C PHE A 93 0.58 13.62 -1.64
N ILE A 94 1.06 12.54 -2.23
CA ILE A 94 2.35 11.94 -1.93
C ILE A 94 3.07 11.73 -3.24
N TRP A 95 4.35 12.11 -3.28
CA TRP A 95 5.29 11.77 -4.33
C TRP A 95 6.61 11.45 -3.65
N ARG A 96 6.98 10.18 -3.65
CA ARG A 96 8.20 9.67 -3.02
C ARG A 96 9.08 9.01 -4.07
N GLU A 97 10.36 9.34 -4.01
CA GLU A 97 11.37 8.63 -4.78
C GLU A 97 11.64 7.25 -4.16
N ILE A 98 11.70 6.23 -5.01
CA ILE A 98 12.07 4.86 -4.67
C ILE A 98 13.25 4.47 -5.56
N THR A 99 13.90 3.34 -5.26
CA THR A 99 15.17 2.93 -5.88
C THR A 99 15.18 3.05 -7.41
N ASN A 100 14.08 2.69 -8.08
CA ASN A 100 13.97 2.72 -9.55
C ASN A 100 12.77 3.55 -10.03
N GLY A 101 12.32 4.58 -9.30
CA GLY A 101 11.20 5.40 -9.77
C GLY A 101 10.47 6.14 -8.65
N TRP A 102 9.14 6.14 -8.69
CA TRP A 102 8.30 6.89 -7.76
C TRP A 102 7.13 6.08 -7.22
N ASN A 103 6.75 6.39 -5.99
CA ASN A 103 5.44 6.03 -5.43
C ASN A 103 4.61 7.31 -5.25
N MET A 104 3.36 7.27 -5.67
CA MET A 104 2.46 8.42 -5.68
C MET A 104 1.10 8.07 -5.11
N MET A 105 0.48 8.99 -4.38
CA MET A 105 -0.93 8.90 -3.98
C MET A 105 -1.72 10.03 -4.62
N ILE A 106 -2.75 9.68 -5.38
CA ILE A 106 -3.52 10.60 -6.20
C ILE A 106 -5.01 10.47 -5.86
N ASP A 107 -5.67 11.58 -5.55
CA ASP A 107 -7.13 11.66 -5.61
C ASP A 107 -7.55 12.20 -6.97
N TRP A 108 -8.42 11.47 -7.67
CA TRP A 108 -8.97 11.88 -8.96
C TRP A 108 -10.27 12.72 -8.81
N GLY A 109 -10.45 13.39 -7.67
CA GLY A 109 -11.63 14.19 -7.35
C GLY A 109 -12.78 13.39 -6.72
N THR A 110 -12.49 12.18 -6.25
CA THR A 110 -13.49 11.27 -5.65
C THR A 110 -13.45 11.27 -4.11
N GLY A 111 -12.40 11.84 -3.51
CA GLY A 111 -12.13 11.72 -2.07
C GLY A 111 -11.38 10.42 -1.71
N LEU A 112 -11.15 9.53 -2.68
CA LEU A 112 -10.41 8.28 -2.50
C LEU A 112 -9.00 8.42 -3.05
N LEU A 113 -8.01 8.19 -2.20
CA LEU A 113 -6.62 8.14 -2.62
C LEU A 113 -6.33 6.83 -3.34
N THR A 114 -5.78 6.96 -4.53
CA THR A 114 -5.29 5.84 -5.33
C THR A 114 -3.77 5.85 -5.31
N GLU A 115 -3.17 4.73 -4.94
CA GLU A 115 -1.73 4.57 -4.93
C GLU A 115 -1.22 4.05 -6.30
N TYR A 116 -0.14 4.66 -6.75
CA TYR A 116 0.57 4.32 -7.98
C TYR A 116 2.03 4.07 -7.69
N GLU A 117 2.58 3.05 -8.32
CA GLU A 117 4.02 2.84 -8.40
C GLU A 117 4.44 3.02 -9.85
N ILE A 118 5.44 3.87 -10.07
CA ILE A 118 6.08 4.12 -11.36
C ILE A 118 7.52 3.64 -11.24
N ILE A 119 7.96 2.81 -12.18
CA ILE A 119 9.35 2.36 -12.27
C ILE A 119 9.95 2.78 -13.61
N SER A 120 11.26 2.96 -13.60
CA SER A 120 12.11 3.16 -14.76
C SER A 120 13.18 2.09 -14.75
N ASN A 121 13.25 1.30 -15.81
CA ASN A 121 14.34 0.34 -16.01
C ASN A 121 14.83 0.43 -17.45
N ASP A 122 16.14 0.61 -17.65
CA ASP A 122 16.75 0.76 -18.97
C ASP A 122 16.08 1.82 -19.86
N GLY A 123 15.59 2.91 -19.25
CA GLY A 123 14.88 4.00 -19.95
C GLY A 123 13.42 3.71 -20.30
N VAL A 124 12.90 2.51 -19.99
CA VAL A 124 11.49 2.18 -20.11
C VAL A 124 10.78 2.53 -18.82
N PHE A 125 9.74 3.35 -18.92
CA PHE A 125 8.86 3.65 -17.79
C PHE A 125 7.65 2.72 -17.81
N ALA A 126 7.22 2.31 -16.63
CA ALA A 126 5.97 1.59 -16.44
C ALA A 126 5.33 2.01 -15.13
N PHE A 127 4.01 1.96 -15.07
CA PHE A 127 3.28 2.19 -13.83
C PHE A 127 2.33 1.05 -13.53
N ARG A 128 1.93 0.95 -12.27
CA ARG A 128 0.80 0.13 -11.85
C ARG A 128 0.02 0.87 -10.78
N ARG A 129 -1.28 0.59 -10.72
CA ARG A 129 -2.11 0.94 -9.58
C ARG A 129 -1.92 -0.12 -8.49
N ILE A 130 -1.61 0.33 -7.27
CA ILE A 130 -1.59 -0.52 -6.10
C ILE A 130 -3.01 -0.55 -5.55
N PHE A 131 -3.56 -1.74 -5.43
CA PHE A 131 -4.85 -1.97 -4.78
C PHE A 131 -4.54 -2.43 -3.37
N GLU A 132 -4.97 -1.67 -2.37
CA GLU A 132 -5.31 -2.29 -1.09
C GLU A 132 -6.38 -3.33 -1.41
N ASP A 133 -6.18 -4.59 -1.01
CA ASP A 133 -7.21 -5.62 -1.12
C ASP A 133 -8.43 -5.18 -0.31
N GLN A 134 -9.35 -4.46 -0.96
CA GLN A 134 -10.64 -4.05 -0.42
C GLN A 134 -11.70 -5.13 -0.61
N SER A 135 -11.31 -6.39 -0.81
CA SER A 135 -12.22 -7.54 -0.93
C SER A 135 -12.01 -8.57 0.19
N GLN A 136 -12.03 -8.12 1.43
CA GLN A 136 -12.50 -8.99 2.51
C GLN A 136 -13.83 -8.42 2.99
N GLU A 137 -14.94 -8.85 2.37
CA GLU A 137 -16.20 -8.90 3.12
C GLU A 137 -15.88 -9.60 4.45
N PRO A 138 -16.30 -9.07 5.61
CA PRO A 138 -16.05 -9.75 6.87
C PRO A 138 -16.59 -11.18 6.74
N PRO A 139 -15.78 -12.21 7.06
CA PRO A 139 -16.25 -13.58 6.97
C PRO A 139 -17.56 -13.69 7.77
N PRO A 140 -18.57 -14.43 7.25
CA PRO A 140 -19.85 -14.55 7.93
C PRO A 140 -19.59 -14.97 9.39
N PRO A 141 -20.32 -14.38 10.36
CA PRO A 141 -20.05 -14.62 11.77
C PRO A 141 -20.08 -16.13 12.02
N LEU A 142 -18.99 -16.64 12.60
CA LEU A 142 -18.90 -18.05 12.96
C LEU A 142 -20.14 -18.46 13.77
N PRO A 143 -20.71 -19.65 13.52
CA PRO A 143 -21.83 -20.14 14.31
C PRO A 143 -21.47 -20.05 15.80
N LYS A 144 -22.32 -19.40 16.59
CA LYS A 144 -22.12 -19.31 18.04
C LYS A 144 -21.88 -20.73 18.58
N PRO A 145 -20.78 -20.98 19.30
CA PRO A 145 -20.57 -22.26 19.93
C PRO A 145 -21.76 -22.55 20.84
N LYS A 146 -22.36 -23.74 20.69
CA LYS A 146 -23.31 -24.25 21.69
C LYS A 146 -22.51 -24.51 22.96
N ILE A 147 -22.45 -23.53 23.85
CA ILE A 147 -21.92 -23.70 25.20
C ILE A 147 -22.96 -24.53 25.95
N GLY A 148 -22.70 -25.84 26.07
CA GLY A 148 -23.35 -26.69 27.04
C GLY A 148 -22.54 -26.65 28.33
N GLY A 149 -23.23 -26.37 29.45
CA GLY A 149 -22.74 -26.62 30.80
C GLY A 149 -22.29 -25.38 31.54
N ASP A 150 -23.17 -24.90 32.42
CA ASP A 150 -22.91 -23.88 33.44
C ASP A 150 -21.74 -24.28 34.35
N VAL A 151 -20.89 -23.31 34.69
CA VAL A 151 -20.02 -23.37 35.87
C VAL A 151 -20.43 -22.20 36.77
N PRO A 152 -20.80 -22.43 38.06
CA PRO A 152 -21.31 -21.38 38.93
C PRO A 152 -20.23 -20.34 39.25
N VAL A 153 -20.55 -19.06 39.07
CA VAL A 153 -19.75 -17.95 39.59
C VAL A 153 -20.31 -17.56 40.95
N ASP A 154 -19.58 -17.90 42.01
CA ASP A 154 -19.89 -17.46 43.35
C ASP A 154 -19.57 -15.97 43.49
N THR A 155 -20.51 -15.20 44.04
CA THR A 155 -20.50 -13.75 44.04
C THR A 155 -20.34 -13.24 45.47
N MET A 156 -19.18 -12.66 45.85
CA MET A 156 -19.09 -11.77 47.01
C MET A 156 -18.06 -10.63 46.82
N SER A 157 -18.63 -9.43 46.75
CA SER A 157 -18.26 -8.10 47.28
C SER A 157 -16.80 -7.65 47.56
N GLU A 158 -16.51 -6.50 46.94
CA GLU A 158 -15.95 -5.25 47.52
C GLU A 158 -14.45 -5.03 47.84
N SER A 159 -13.89 -4.12 47.02
CA SER A 159 -13.15 -2.90 47.39
C SER A 159 -11.62 -2.90 47.48
N LEU A 160 -11.09 -1.80 46.92
CA LEU A 160 -9.82 -1.11 47.17
C LEU A 160 -8.52 -1.65 46.54
N GLY A 161 -8.05 -0.86 45.56
CA GLY A 161 -6.64 -0.55 45.32
C GLY A 161 -5.80 -1.64 44.68
N LEU A 162 -5.52 -1.53 43.38
CA LEU A 162 -4.39 -2.26 42.79
C LEU A 162 -3.68 -1.45 41.70
N SER A 163 -2.40 -1.20 41.99
CA SER A 163 -1.33 -0.97 41.03
C SER A 163 -1.39 -2.03 39.94
N LYS A 164 -1.77 -1.65 38.72
CA LYS A 164 -1.73 -2.57 37.59
C LYS A 164 -0.29 -2.72 37.11
N LYS A 165 0.44 -3.63 37.76
CA LYS A 165 1.47 -4.43 37.10
C LYS A 165 0.83 -5.01 35.84
N ILE A 166 1.37 -4.67 34.67
CA ILE A 166 1.08 -5.37 33.42
C ILE A 166 1.71 -6.75 33.58
N THR A 167 0.91 -7.71 34.03
CA THR A 167 1.27 -9.12 33.98
C THR A 167 1.21 -9.54 32.52
N ALA A 168 2.36 -9.87 31.95
CA ALA A 168 2.49 -10.44 30.61
C ALA A 168 1.47 -11.58 30.46
N PHE A 169 0.62 -11.46 29.44
CA PHE A 169 -0.30 -12.51 29.08
C PHE A 169 0.50 -13.75 28.64
N GLY A 170 0.53 -14.75 29.51
CA GLY A 170 0.58 -16.15 29.13
C GLY A 170 1.90 -16.69 28.60
N ALA A 171 2.78 -17.11 29.53
CA ALA A 171 3.56 -18.33 29.36
C ALA A 171 2.64 -19.58 29.42
N GLY A 172 1.55 -19.56 28.64
CA GLY A 172 0.69 -20.72 28.43
C GLY A 172 1.34 -21.61 27.39
N LYS A 173 1.44 -22.91 27.68
CA LYS A 173 2.03 -23.96 26.82
C LYS A 173 1.95 -23.60 25.33
N LYS A 174 3.10 -23.33 24.71
CA LYS A 174 3.24 -23.32 23.24
C LYS A 174 2.62 -24.61 22.73
N GLN A 175 1.48 -24.52 22.06
CA GLN A 175 1.12 -25.54 21.08
C GLN A 175 2.16 -25.38 19.98
N GLU A 176 3.26 -26.11 20.08
CA GLU A 176 4.12 -26.37 18.95
C GLU A 176 3.26 -27.15 17.95
N ASN A 177 2.65 -26.42 17.01
CA ASN A 177 2.19 -27.03 15.78
C ASN A 177 3.45 -27.57 15.09
N ALA A 178 3.80 -28.82 15.38
CA ALA A 178 4.91 -29.50 14.75
C ALA A 178 4.69 -29.45 13.24
N TRP A 179 5.52 -28.66 12.57
CA TRP A 179 5.43 -28.49 11.13
C TRP A 179 5.71 -29.83 10.44
N VAL A 180 4.81 -30.24 9.54
CA VAL A 180 4.94 -31.51 8.81
C VAL A 180 6.12 -31.47 7.82
N ARG A 181 6.39 -30.29 7.24
CA ARG A 181 7.55 -30.09 6.34
C ARG A 181 8.77 -29.68 7.16
N GLN A 182 9.89 -30.35 6.93
CA GLN A 182 11.16 -29.96 7.53
C GLN A 182 11.69 -28.68 6.89
N PRO A 183 12.25 -27.75 7.68
CA PRO A 183 12.97 -26.59 7.16
C PRO A 183 14.15 -27.03 6.30
N ASN A 184 14.45 -26.27 5.25
CA ASN A 184 15.56 -26.54 4.34
C ASN A 184 16.43 -25.30 4.17
N ALA A 185 17.73 -25.44 4.43
CA ALA A 185 18.74 -24.41 4.20
C ALA A 185 19.27 -24.47 2.76
N THR A 186 18.50 -23.93 1.82
CA THR A 186 18.81 -24.02 0.37
C THR A 186 18.93 -22.65 -0.30
N GLY A 187 18.80 -21.56 0.47
CA GLY A 187 18.78 -20.18 -0.02
C GLY A 187 17.50 -19.77 -0.78
N THR A 188 16.66 -20.72 -1.19
CA THR A 188 15.41 -20.47 -1.94
C THR A 188 14.28 -21.41 -1.48
N GLY A 189 13.03 -21.12 -1.85
CA GLY A 189 11.89 -22.01 -1.57
C GLY A 189 11.54 -22.10 -0.09
N ALA A 190 10.95 -21.03 0.46
CA ALA A 190 10.44 -21.04 1.82
C ALA A 190 9.38 -22.12 2.00
N THR A 191 9.46 -22.83 3.11
CA THR A 191 8.58 -23.93 3.48
C THR A 191 7.53 -23.49 4.49
N HIS A 192 7.82 -22.44 5.27
CA HIS A 192 6.96 -21.92 6.30
C HIS A 192 6.99 -20.40 6.35
N VAL A 193 5.99 -19.85 7.03
CA VAL A 193 5.87 -18.42 7.28
C VAL A 193 5.46 -18.19 8.72
N LYS A 194 6.10 -17.22 9.38
CA LYS A 194 5.70 -16.74 10.69
C LYS A 194 5.37 -15.26 10.61
N THR A 195 4.16 -14.91 11.02
CA THR A 195 3.71 -13.52 11.08
C THR A 195 3.94 -12.94 12.48
N PHE A 196 4.61 -11.80 12.51
CA PHE A 196 4.72 -10.91 13.64
C PHE A 196 3.89 -9.66 13.33
N HIS A 197 3.29 -9.06 14.35
CA HIS A 197 2.61 -7.78 14.18
C HIS A 197 2.77 -6.92 15.42
N SER A 198 2.71 -5.61 15.24
CA SER A 198 2.85 -4.67 16.34
C SER A 198 2.18 -3.34 16.05
N LYS A 199 1.75 -2.65 17.11
CA LYS A 199 1.29 -1.27 17.01
C LYS A 199 2.45 -0.37 16.56
N LEU A 200 2.12 0.75 15.92
CA LEU A 200 3.11 1.75 15.48
C LEU A 200 3.56 2.68 16.61
N THR A 201 4.03 2.10 17.71
CA THR A 201 4.59 2.82 18.88
C THR A 201 5.99 2.31 19.18
N ASP A 202 6.91 3.17 19.62
CA ASP A 202 8.33 2.80 19.83
C ASP A 202 8.51 1.54 20.68
N ASP A 203 7.87 1.48 21.85
CA ASP A 203 7.96 0.31 22.75
C ASP A 203 7.46 -0.99 22.10
N ALA A 204 6.39 -0.90 21.30
CA ALA A 204 5.80 -2.07 20.65
C ALA A 204 6.67 -2.55 19.47
N LEU A 205 7.35 -1.64 18.77
CA LEU A 205 8.31 -1.99 17.72
C LEU A 205 9.55 -2.65 18.34
N ARG A 206 10.11 -2.10 19.42
CA ARG A 206 11.21 -2.74 20.15
C ARG A 206 10.84 -4.14 20.63
N TYR A 207 9.60 -4.33 21.08
CA TYR A 207 9.12 -5.63 21.52
C TYR A 207 9.02 -6.64 20.37
N VAL A 208 8.63 -6.21 19.17
CA VAL A 208 8.59 -7.12 18.01
C VAL A 208 9.99 -7.52 17.55
N ASP A 209 10.96 -6.61 17.61
CA ASP A 209 12.37 -6.91 17.34
C ASP A 209 12.90 -7.97 18.29
N GLN A 210 12.61 -7.83 19.59
CA GLN A 210 12.98 -8.82 20.61
C GLN A 210 12.35 -10.18 20.30
N GLN A 211 11.04 -10.22 20.03
CA GLN A 211 10.33 -11.47 19.72
C GLN A 211 10.85 -12.18 18.47
N LEU A 212 11.23 -11.42 17.45
CA LEU A 212 11.77 -11.98 16.21
C LEU A 212 13.16 -12.58 16.45
N ASN A 213 14.04 -11.85 17.13
CA ASN A 213 15.39 -12.34 17.47
C ASN A 213 15.32 -13.58 18.37
N GLU A 214 14.53 -13.54 19.45
CA GLU A 214 14.34 -14.69 20.35
C GLU A 214 13.77 -15.91 19.63
N TRP A 215 12.89 -15.68 18.64
CA TRP A 215 12.36 -16.77 17.83
C TRP A 215 13.43 -17.37 16.92
N LEU A 216 14.24 -16.56 16.24
CA LEU A 216 15.34 -17.07 15.41
C LEU A 216 16.39 -17.82 16.23
N ASP A 217 16.76 -17.30 17.40
CA ASP A 217 17.70 -17.94 18.32
C ASP A 217 17.20 -19.31 18.82
N GLN A 218 15.88 -19.45 19.00
CA GLN A 218 15.24 -20.71 19.40
C GLN A 218 15.10 -21.72 18.25
N ASN A 219 15.26 -21.30 16.99
CA ASN A 219 15.06 -22.14 15.82
C ASN A 219 16.26 -22.02 14.85
N PRO A 220 17.46 -22.46 15.25
CA PRO A 220 18.69 -22.31 14.46
C PRO A 220 18.66 -23.09 13.13
N GLU A 221 17.74 -24.03 12.96
CA GLU A 221 17.51 -24.76 11.73
C GLU A 221 16.74 -23.96 10.67
N PHE A 222 16.17 -22.80 11.03
CA PHE A 222 15.43 -21.95 10.11
C PHE A 222 16.38 -20.98 9.39
N GLU A 223 16.42 -21.07 8.07
CA GLU A 223 17.05 -20.08 7.21
C GLU A 223 15.99 -19.05 6.78
N VAL A 224 16.18 -17.77 7.13
CA VAL A 224 15.30 -16.70 6.65
C VAL A 224 15.56 -16.43 5.17
N LYS A 225 14.59 -16.74 4.31
CA LYS A 225 14.69 -16.59 2.85
C LYS A 225 14.07 -15.31 2.34
N LEU A 226 13.00 -14.87 2.97
CA LEU A 226 12.26 -13.66 2.59
C LEU A 226 11.64 -13.03 3.82
N VAL A 227 11.61 -11.70 3.84
CA VAL A 227 10.86 -10.92 4.82
C VAL A 227 9.94 -9.98 4.06
N THR A 228 8.66 -9.97 4.41
CA THR A 228 7.68 -9.00 3.88
C THR A 228 7.14 -8.14 5.01
N THR A 229 7.05 -6.84 4.77
CA THR A 229 6.49 -5.88 5.74
C THR A 229 5.39 -5.06 5.09
N THR A 230 4.30 -4.84 5.82
CA THR A 230 3.22 -3.95 5.41
C THR A 230 2.63 -3.25 6.63
N ILE A 231 2.06 -2.07 6.44
CA ILE A 231 1.26 -1.40 7.47
C ILE A 231 -0.21 -1.64 7.10
N GLY A 232 -0.96 -2.26 7.99
CA GLY A 232 -2.36 -2.59 7.77
C GLY A 232 -3.22 -2.33 9.00
N THR A 233 -4.54 -2.27 8.80
CA THR A 233 -5.48 -2.15 9.92
C THR A 233 -5.68 -3.52 10.58
N PHE A 234 -5.28 -3.66 11.84
CA PHE A 234 -5.54 -4.89 12.60
C PHE A 234 -6.87 -4.75 13.35
N THR A 235 -7.79 -5.70 13.13
CA THR A 235 -9.14 -5.62 13.72
C THR A 235 -9.18 -6.41 15.03
N GLY A 236 -8.90 -5.72 16.14
CA GLY A 236 -9.14 -6.21 17.51
C GLY A 236 -10.40 -5.58 18.13
N LYS A 237 -10.36 -5.29 19.44
CA LYS A 237 -11.41 -4.48 20.09
C LYS A 237 -11.48 -3.04 19.56
N VAL A 238 -10.34 -2.52 19.10
CA VAL A 238 -10.19 -1.22 18.45
C VAL A 238 -9.49 -1.47 17.12
N LYS A 239 -9.92 -0.77 16.07
CA LYS A 239 -9.24 -0.75 14.79
C LYS A 239 -8.07 0.22 14.89
N GLU A 240 -6.86 -0.27 14.67
CA GLU A 240 -5.64 0.52 14.76
C GLU A 240 -4.61 0.03 13.73
N PRO A 241 -3.74 0.92 13.23
CA PRO A 241 -2.69 0.54 12.29
C PRO A 241 -1.62 -0.28 13.00
N HIS A 242 -1.25 -1.40 12.40
CA HIS A 242 -0.18 -2.27 12.85
C HIS A 242 0.84 -2.44 11.74
N LEU A 243 2.11 -2.53 12.12
CA LEU A 243 3.13 -3.17 11.30
C LEU A 243 2.82 -4.67 11.29
N ILE A 244 2.79 -5.27 10.11
CA ILE A 244 2.67 -6.71 9.88
C ILE A 244 3.96 -7.14 9.19
N CYS A 245 4.74 -7.99 9.85
CA CYS A 245 6.00 -8.52 9.36
C CYS A 245 5.88 -10.04 9.21
N GLN A 246 6.13 -10.58 8.02
CA GLN A 246 6.13 -12.02 7.78
C GLN A 246 7.55 -12.47 7.47
N VAL A 247 8.02 -13.44 8.23
CA VAL A 247 9.33 -14.08 8.05
C VAL A 247 9.12 -15.44 7.41
N TRP A 248 9.70 -15.64 6.24
CA TRP A 248 9.57 -16.85 5.44
C TRP A 248 10.84 -17.70 5.58
N VAL A 249 10.68 -18.95 6.01
CA VAL A 249 11.78 -19.90 6.31
C VAL A 249 11.66 -21.20 5.53
#